data_AF-A0A969IPH7-F1
#
_entry.id   AF-A0A969IPH7-F1
#
_cell.length_a   1.000
_cell.length_b   1.000
_cell.length_c   1.000
_cell.angle_alpha   90.00
_cell.angle_beta   90.00
_cell.angle_gamma   90.00
#
_symmetry.space_group_name_H-M   'P 1'
#
loop_
_entity.id
_entity.type
_entity.pdbx_description
1 polymer ?
#
loop_
_entity_poly.entity_id
_entity_poly.type
_entity_poly.pdbx_seq_one_letter_code
_entity_poly.pdbx_strand_id
1 'polypeptide(L)'
;DLRYTFAHEIGHAIGLDHPSGGRQIMGYRYEEHFRSLQPGDILGAVALYGEVRHAAGPTHVQSRAAGSVQARPVTSVRRFAKRWGMFAKRWGTRAFDARSP
;
A
#
# COMPACT_ATOMS: atom_id res chain seq x y z
N ASP A 1 -11.07 -15.75 -16.94
CA ASP A 1 -11.18 -16.38 -15.60
C ASP A 1 -12.15 -15.56 -14.75
N LEU A 2 -13.19 -16.19 -14.18
CA LEU A 2 -14.15 -15.52 -13.29
C LEU A 2 -13.50 -14.91 -12.04
N ARG A 3 -12.42 -15.52 -11.53
CA ARG A 3 -11.70 -15.02 -10.35
C ARG A 3 -11.09 -13.65 -10.60
N TYR A 4 -10.52 -13.46 -11.79
CA TYR A 4 -9.96 -12.18 -12.19
C TYR A 4 -11.05 -11.12 -12.29
N THR A 5 -12.16 -11.44 -12.97
CA THR A 5 -13.29 -10.51 -13.11
C THR A 5 -13.81 -10.09 -11.75
N PHE A 6 -14.08 -11.04 -10.84
CA PHE A 6 -14.52 -10.69 -9.49
C PHE A 6 -13.48 -9.90 -8.71
N ALA A 7 -12.18 -10.23 -8.81
CA ALA A 7 -11.14 -9.46 -8.14
C ALA A 7 -11.07 -8.00 -8.63
N HIS A 8 -11.27 -7.78 -9.93
CA HIS A 8 -11.34 -6.45 -10.54
C HIS A 8 -12.57 -5.66 -10.04
N GLU A 9 -13.76 -6.27 -10.09
CA GLU A 9 -14.99 -5.61 -9.62
C GLU A 9 -14.98 -5.34 -8.11
N ILE A 10 -14.45 -6.27 -7.31
CA ILE A 10 -14.24 -6.05 -5.88
C ILE A 10 -13.27 -4.89 -5.67
N GLY A 11 -12.23 -4.76 -6.49
CA GLY A 11 -11.32 -3.63 -6.49
C GLY A 11 -12.06 -2.30 -6.61
N HIS A 12 -12.94 -2.15 -7.60
CA HIS A 12 -13.80 -0.97 -7.71
C HIS A 12 -14.73 -0.78 -6.51
N ALA A 13 -15.32 -1.87 -5.99
CA ALA A 13 -16.19 -1.82 -4.83
C ALA A 13 -15.47 -1.33 -3.56
N ILE A 14 -14.16 -1.57 -3.43
CA ILE A 14 -13.30 -1.04 -2.36
C ILE A 14 -12.57 0.25 -2.76
N GLY A 15 -12.97 0.89 -3.86
CA GLY A 15 -12.46 2.21 -4.26
C GLY A 15 -11.09 2.21 -4.97
N LEU A 16 -10.59 1.06 -5.41
CA LEU A 16 -9.47 1.02 -6.35
C LEU A 16 -9.93 1.46 -7.74
N ASP A 17 -9.06 2.16 -8.44
CA ASP A 17 -9.27 2.61 -9.81
C ASP A 17 -8.19 2.04 -10.72
N HIS A 18 -8.38 2.19 -12.02
CA HIS A 18 -7.47 1.70 -13.02
C HIS A 18 -6.10 2.40 -12.94
N PRO A 19 -4.99 1.65 -12.92
CA PRO A 19 -3.66 2.21 -12.97
C PRO A 19 -3.33 2.69 -14.39
N SER A 20 -2.39 3.63 -14.50
CA SER A 20 -1.90 4.14 -15.78
C SER A 20 -1.04 3.14 -16.57
N GLY A 21 -0.60 2.04 -15.94
CA GLY A 21 0.17 0.96 -16.56
C GLY A 21 -0.60 -0.36 -16.58
N GLY A 22 -0.24 -1.24 -17.51
CA GLY A 22 -0.75 -2.62 -17.52
C GLY A 22 -0.14 -3.49 -16.41
N ARG A 23 -0.52 -4.78 -16.38
CA ARG A 23 0.00 -5.82 -15.48
C ARG A 23 -0.45 -5.72 -14.03
N GLN A 24 -1.67 -5.28 -13.81
CA GLN A 24 -2.35 -5.25 -12.51
C GLN A 24 -3.75 -5.85 -12.68
N ILE A 25 -4.36 -6.35 -11.60
CA ILE A 25 -5.73 -6.85 -11.69
C ILE A 25 -6.69 -5.70 -12.00
N MET A 26 -6.41 -4.51 -11.49
CA MET A 26 -7.12 -3.29 -11.87
C MET A 26 -6.77 -2.78 -13.27
N GLY A 27 -6.06 -3.52 -14.12
CA GLY A 27 -5.80 -3.08 -15.49
C GLY A 27 -7.07 -3.12 -16.36
N TYR A 28 -7.19 -2.19 -17.31
CA TYR A 28 -8.27 -2.20 -18.32
C TYR A 28 -8.31 -3.45 -19.21
N ARG A 29 -7.17 -4.15 -19.32
CA ARG A 29 -7.04 -5.31 -20.20
C ARG A 29 -6.95 -6.56 -19.35
N TYR A 30 -7.76 -7.54 -19.70
CA TYR A 30 -7.65 -8.87 -19.12
C TYR A 30 -6.28 -9.49 -19.43
N GLU A 31 -5.60 -9.95 -18.39
CA GLU A 31 -4.35 -10.69 -18.48
C GLU A 31 -4.54 -12.06 -17.79
N GLU A 32 -4.49 -13.13 -18.57
CA GLU A 32 -4.93 -14.47 -18.15
C GLU A 32 -4.06 -15.14 -17.08
N HIS A 33 -2.89 -14.56 -16.78
CA HIS A 33 -1.87 -15.17 -15.94
C HIS A 33 -1.93 -14.78 -14.46
N PHE A 34 -2.76 -13.80 -14.06
CA PHE A 34 -2.79 -13.35 -12.67
C PHE A 34 -3.64 -14.26 -11.79
N ARG A 35 -2.96 -15.03 -10.93
CA ARG A 35 -3.57 -15.87 -9.90
C ARG A 35 -3.56 -15.23 -8.50
N SER A 36 -2.90 -14.08 -8.36
CA SER A 36 -2.72 -13.36 -7.11
C SER A 36 -2.83 -11.85 -7.35
N LEU A 37 -3.08 -11.09 -6.28
CA LEU A 37 -3.00 -9.62 -6.32
C LEU A 37 -1.62 -9.18 -6.79
N GLN A 38 -1.57 -8.19 -7.67
CA GLN A 38 -0.31 -7.60 -8.13
C GLN A 38 0.17 -6.54 -7.14
N PRO A 39 1.47 -6.19 -7.14
CA PRO A 39 2.00 -5.23 -6.18
C PRO A 39 1.26 -3.88 -6.17
N GLY A 40 0.81 -3.40 -7.33
CA GLY A 40 0.05 -2.15 -7.41
C GLY A 40 -1.35 -2.23 -6.80
N ASP A 41 -2.05 -3.37 -6.95
CA ASP A 41 -3.35 -3.61 -6.31
C ASP A 41 -3.22 -3.56 -4.78
N ILE A 42 -2.16 -4.18 -4.23
CA ILE A 42 -1.87 -4.19 -2.79
C ILE A 42 -1.53 -2.79 -2.29
N LEU A 43 -0.65 -2.08 -3.00
CA LEU A 43 -0.25 -0.72 -2.64
C LEU A 43 -1.43 0.25 -2.68
N GLY A 44 -2.31 0.12 -3.67
CA GLY A 44 -3.55 0.89 -3.74
C GLY A 44 -4.45 0.63 -2.53
N ALA A 45 -4.67 -0.64 -2.17
CA ALA A 45 -5.49 -0.98 -1.01
C ALA A 45 -4.89 -0.46 0.31
N VAL A 46 -3.57 -0.57 0.48
CA VAL A 46 -2.86 -0.03 1.65
C VAL A 46 -2.92 1.50 1.69
N ALA A 47 -2.86 2.18 0.55
CA ALA A 47 -3.00 3.63 0.51
C ALA A 47 -4.39 4.11 0.96
N LEU A 48 -5.45 3.34 0.67
CA LEU A 48 -6.83 3.64 1.06
C LEU A 48 -7.14 3.25 2.51
N TYR A 49 -6.68 2.09 2.96
CA TYR A 49 -7.13 1.47 4.20
C TYR A 49 -6.03 1.31 5.27
N GLY A 50 -4.76 1.57 4.91
CA GLY A 50 -3.60 1.31 5.75
C GLY A 50 -3.13 -0.15 5.71
N GLU A 51 -1.97 -0.41 6.31
CA GLU A 51 -1.45 -1.77 6.44
C GLU A 51 -2.27 -2.57 7.47
N VAL A 52 -2.45 -3.86 7.20
CA VAL A 52 -3.02 -4.79 8.18
C VAL A 52 -2.08 -4.85 9.37
N ARG A 53 -2.52 -4.28 10.49
CA ARG A 53 -1.90 -4.56 11.78
C ARG A 53 -2.30 -5.97 12.13
N HIS A 54 -1.44 -6.94 11.84
CA HIS A 54 -1.48 -8.19 12.56
C HIS A 54 -1.31 -7.80 14.03
N ALA A 55 -2.42 -7.79 14.79
CA ALA A 55 -2.34 -7.68 16.23
C ALA A 55 -1.28 -8.70 16.62
N ALA A 56 -0.19 -8.23 17.23
CA ALA A 56 0.83 -9.12 17.75
C ALA A 56 0.03 -10.20 18.49
N GLY A 57 0.11 -11.45 18.01
CA GLY A 57 -0.72 -12.54 18.53
C GLY A 57 -0.66 -12.51 20.05
N PRO A 58 -1.75 -12.90 20.75
CA PRO A 58 -1.91 -12.68 22.19
C PRO A 58 -0.57 -12.94 22.85
N THR A 59 0.07 -11.87 23.33
CA THR A 59 1.40 -11.95 23.90
C THR A 59 1.23 -12.96 25.01
N HIS A 60 1.76 -14.17 24.83
CA HIS A 60 1.74 -15.16 25.90
C HIS A 60 2.58 -14.51 27.00
N VAL A 61 1.90 -13.88 27.94
CA VAL A 61 2.50 -13.31 29.13
C VAL A 61 2.98 -14.54 29.88
N GLN A 62 4.21 -14.95 29.55
CA GLN A 62 4.95 -15.88 30.40
C GLN A 62 4.96 -15.18 31.76
N SER A 63 4.23 -15.74 32.72
CA SER A 63 4.30 -15.35 34.11
C SER A 63 5.78 -15.28 34.46
N ARG A 64 6.31 -14.07 34.55
CA ARG A 64 7.71 -13.83 34.90
C ARG A 64 7.85 -14.35 36.32
N ALA A 65 8.36 -15.56 36.47
CA ALA A 65 8.91 -16.02 37.73
C ALA A 65 9.89 -14.94 38.19
N ALA A 66 9.64 -14.42 39.38
CA ALA A 66 10.42 -13.36 39.98
C ALA A 66 11.91 -13.74 39.96
N GLY A 67 12.74 -12.93 39.29
CA GLY A 67 14.17 -13.19 39.28
C GLY A 67 14.88 -12.64 38.05
N SER A 68 15.11 -11.33 38.06
CA SER A 68 16.42 -10.73 37.83
C SER A 68 16.26 -9.34 37.22
N VAL A 69 16.85 -8.39 37.93
CA VAL A 69 17.03 -6.99 37.53
C VAL A 69 18.10 -6.99 36.45
N GLN A 70 17.78 -6.53 35.24
CA GLN A 70 18.80 -6.07 34.30
C GLN A 70 18.45 -4.66 33.82
N ALA A 71 19.46 -3.80 33.95
CA ALA A 71 19.45 -2.38 33.72
C ALA A 71 19.23 -2.01 32.24
N ARG A 72 18.58 -0.86 32.02
CA ARG A 72 18.32 -0.27 30.70
C ARG A 72 19.49 0.61 30.28
N PRO A 73 20.13 0.41 29.11
CA PRO A 73 20.76 1.50 28.40
C PRO A 73 19.72 2.17 27.49
N VAL A 74 19.57 3.48 27.66
CA VAL A 74 18.65 4.31 26.87
C VAL A 74 19.28 4.65 25.51
N THR A 75 18.46 4.52 24.47
CA THR A 75 18.50 5.25 23.19
C THR A 75 19.66 5.02 22.21
N SER A 76 19.38 4.18 21.20
CA SER A 76 19.98 4.28 19.86
C SER A 76 19.33 5.43 19.09
N VAL A 77 20.11 6.48 18.80
CA VAL A 77 19.77 7.48 17.78
C VAL A 77 20.48 7.07 16.50
N ARG A 78 19.77 6.49 15.54
CA ARG A 78 20.14 6.60 14.11
C ARG A 78 18.90 6.84 13.26
N ARG A 79 18.79 8.11 12.84
CA ARG A 79 17.97 8.57 11.72
C ARG A 79 18.33 7.76 10.47
N PHE A 80 17.34 7.18 9.81
CA PHE A 80 17.46 6.80 8.40
C PHE A 80 16.30 7.41 7.60
N ALA A 81 16.33 8.74 7.50
CA ALA A 81 15.61 9.47 6.47
C ALA A 81 16.46 9.43 5.20
N LYS A 82 16.12 8.58 4.23
CA LYS A 82 16.52 8.78 2.84
C LYS A 82 15.42 8.35 1.87
N ARG A 83 14.97 9.34 1.10
CA ARG A 83 14.53 9.25 -0.30
C ARG A 83 13.04 9.07 -0.58
N TRP A 84 12.28 10.16 -0.43
CA TRP A 84 11.13 10.49 -1.30
C TRP A 84 11.10 11.97 -1.71
N GLY A 85 12.27 12.55 -1.94
CA GLY A 85 12.41 13.86 -2.58
C GLY A 85 12.68 13.70 -4.08
N MET A 86 11.69 13.27 -4.87
CA MET A 86 11.76 13.42 -6.35
C MET A 86 10.42 13.33 -7.11
N PHE A 87 9.26 13.13 -6.48
CA PHE A 87 7.99 13.00 -7.24
C PHE A 87 7.16 14.31 -7.34
N ALA A 88 7.60 15.40 -6.70
CA ALA A 88 6.85 16.67 -6.62
C ALA A 88 7.37 17.80 -7.56
N LYS A 89 7.91 17.46 -8.74
CA LYS A 89 8.28 18.46 -9.76
C LYS A 89 7.91 17.99 -11.17
N ARG A 90 6.61 17.78 -11.47
CA ARG A 90 6.13 17.82 -12.88
C ARG A 90 4.62 18.03 -13.07
N TRP A 91 3.87 18.62 -12.15
CA TRP A 91 2.49 19.04 -12.47
C TRP A 91 2.22 20.42 -11.89
N GLY A 92 2.89 21.41 -12.48
CA GLY A 92 2.52 22.83 -12.39
C GLY A 92 1.65 23.20 -13.59
N THR A 93 0.37 23.44 -13.31
CA THR A 93 -0.47 24.52 -13.84
C THR A 93 -0.23 25.01 -15.28
N ARG A 94 -1.16 24.69 -16.19
CA ARG A 94 -1.71 25.62 -17.21
C ARG A 94 -3.18 25.21 -17.45
N ALA A 95 -4.12 25.91 -16.82
CA ALA A 95 -4.79 27.08 -17.37
C ALA A 95 -5.64 26.71 -18.61
N PHE A 96 -6.94 26.53 -18.35
CA PHE A 96 -8.02 26.68 -19.31
C PHE A 96 -7.80 27.97 -20.10
N ASP A 97 -7.74 27.87 -21.42
CA ASP A 97 -8.16 28.99 -22.26
C ASP A 97 -9.13 28.45 -23.32
N ALA A 98 -10.29 29.09 -23.33
CA ALA A 98 -11.44 28.75 -24.15
C ALA A 98 -11.42 29.68 -25.36
N ARG A 99 -11.29 29.11 -26.57
CA ARG A 99 -11.96 29.66 -27.76
C ARG A 99 -11.91 28.73 -28.97
N SER A 100 -13.10 28.37 -29.45
CA SER A 100 -13.44 28.04 -30.84
C SER A 100 -13.16 29.25 -31.76
N PRO A 101 -13.21 29.16 -33.10
CA PRO A 101 -14.19 28.46 -33.93
C PRO A 101 -13.66 27.21 -34.64
#